data_AF-A0A7C3MHM2-F1
#
_entry.id   AF-A0A7C3MHM2-F1
#
_cell.length_a   1.000
_cell.length_b   1.000
_cell.length_c   1.000
_cell.angle_alpha   90.00
_cell.angle_beta   90.00
_cell.angle_gamma   90.00
#
_symmetry.space_group_name_H-M   'P 1'
#
loop_
_entity.id
_entity.type
_entity.pdbx_description
1 polymer ?
#
loop_
_entity_poly.entity_id
_entity_poly.type
_entity_poly.pdbx_seq_one_letter_code
_entity_poly.pdbx_strand_id
1 'polypeptide(L)'
;MKKIFLCLVILIFTFHLYPQTDVDKILEEGKKAYMNGDYEKAIEFFNQAINLIRNKAELIEAHLSLALTYFTVNQIENCKKEIRRVFELNPNHSIDPDFYSPKFVLLFESVRKEFTKTPPKKVEPEKGEKPPDIGITKPAFFLEERFERESLKNLSFIENGKWKVEQGVLHFDGGDKLGDAVAFIPRNFSNFSVSVDTSRISGPYSSQGIIFRADSNFKNGYLFQIYTGRPGMFSIWKIVNGEFQALSHWENSNLVKVGFEKWNKIAVEARGEILALYINGTQVAKISDGTYRSGRIGLWTKGKAGGGGEVLFDNLLVKGE
;
A
#
# COMPACT_ATOMS: atom_id res chain seq x y z
N MET A 1 -15.91 63.05 17.02
CA MET A 1 -15.96 61.70 17.63
C MET A 1 -15.78 60.66 16.53
N LYS A 2 -14.68 59.90 16.58
CA LYS A 2 -14.28 58.90 15.57
C LYS A 2 -15.19 57.66 15.67
N LYS A 3 -15.77 57.19 14.56
CA LYS A 3 -16.42 55.87 14.49
C LYS A 3 -15.50 54.92 13.71
N ILE A 4 -14.97 53.94 14.43
CA ILE A 4 -14.10 52.86 13.94
C ILE A 4 -14.98 51.86 13.20
N PHE A 5 -14.66 51.56 11.94
CA PHE A 5 -15.27 50.49 11.17
C PHE A 5 -14.54 49.18 11.53
N LEU A 6 -15.19 48.34 12.32
CA LEU A 6 -14.69 47.01 12.69
C LEU A 6 -15.07 46.03 11.56
N CYS A 7 -14.12 45.71 10.68
CA CYS A 7 -14.25 44.62 9.72
C CYS A 7 -14.24 43.28 10.48
N LEU A 8 -15.42 42.66 10.61
CA LEU A 8 -15.57 41.31 11.13
C LEU A 8 -15.16 40.32 10.03
N VAL A 9 -13.94 39.81 10.09
CA VAL A 9 -13.48 38.71 9.23
C VAL A 9 -14.10 37.42 9.75
N ILE A 10 -15.18 36.96 9.12
CA ILE A 10 -15.75 35.63 9.35
C ILE A 10 -14.78 34.62 8.73
N LEU A 11 -13.95 34.01 9.57
CA LEU A 11 -13.09 32.89 9.22
C LEU A 11 -13.98 31.64 9.15
N ILE A 12 -14.48 31.32 7.95
CA ILE A 12 -15.20 30.07 7.69
C ILE A 12 -14.16 28.96 7.72
N PHE A 13 -14.01 28.31 8.88
CA PHE A 13 -13.30 27.06 9.02
C PHE A 13 -14.18 25.97 8.37
N THR A 14 -13.97 25.70 7.08
CA THR A 14 -14.61 24.55 6.43
C THR A 14 -13.95 23.28 6.93
N PHE A 15 -14.45 22.74 8.05
CA PHE A 15 -14.32 21.32 8.33
C PHE A 15 -14.93 20.58 7.13
N HIS A 16 -14.08 19.98 6.30
CA HIS A 16 -14.53 19.00 5.31
C HIS A 16 -14.97 17.74 6.08
N LEU A 17 -16.21 17.76 6.55
CA LEU A 17 -16.94 16.55 6.88
C LEU A 17 -17.12 15.79 5.56
N TYR A 18 -16.27 14.80 5.32
CA TYR A 18 -16.52 13.82 4.27
C TYR A 18 -17.86 13.16 4.57
N PRO A 19 -18.78 13.05 3.60
CA PRO A 19 -19.97 12.24 3.79
C PRO A 19 -19.51 10.79 3.91
N GLN A 20 -19.50 10.28 5.15
CA GLN A 20 -19.36 8.86 5.43
C GLN A 20 -20.46 8.14 4.65
N THR A 21 -20.09 7.25 3.72
CA THR A 21 -21.13 6.51 3.00
C THR A 21 -21.89 5.64 3.99
N ASP A 22 -23.15 5.31 3.69
CA ASP A 22 -23.94 4.43 4.55
C ASP A 22 -23.21 3.10 4.79
N VAL A 23 -22.44 2.62 3.82
CA VAL A 23 -21.64 1.39 3.91
C VAL A 23 -20.46 1.53 4.87
N ASP A 24 -19.67 2.60 4.76
CA ASP A 24 -18.52 2.83 5.64
C ASP A 24 -18.95 2.90 7.11
N LYS A 25 -20.07 3.58 7.35
CA LYS A 25 -20.67 3.67 8.68
C LYS A 25 -21.09 2.30 9.22
N ILE A 26 -21.77 1.49 8.40
CA ILE A 26 -22.21 0.14 8.79
C ILE A 26 -20.99 -0.76 9.09
N LEU A 27 -19.93 -0.68 8.28
CA LEU A 27 -18.70 -1.45 8.53
C LEU A 27 -17.99 -1.03 9.82
N GLU A 28 -17.90 0.27 10.10
CA GLU A 28 -17.36 0.78 11.37
C GLU A 28 -18.20 0.33 12.57
N GLU A 29 -19.54 0.38 12.47
CA GLU A 29 -20.44 -0.10 13.52
C GLU A 29 -20.27 -1.61 13.76
N GLY A 30 -20.11 -2.41 12.69
CA GLY A 30 -19.79 -3.83 12.78
C GLY A 30 -18.45 -4.11 13.47
N LYS A 31 -17.40 -3.38 13.10
CA LYS A 31 -16.07 -3.49 13.75
C LYS A 31 -16.13 -3.11 15.23
N LYS A 32 -16.84 -2.03 15.56
CA LYS A 32 -17.03 -1.58 16.95
C LYS A 32 -17.80 -2.61 17.77
N ALA A 33 -18.88 -3.17 17.22
CA ALA A 33 -19.63 -4.24 17.86
C ALA A 33 -18.74 -5.47 18.13
N TYR A 34 -17.92 -5.88 17.16
CA TYR A 34 -16.96 -6.97 17.31
C TYR A 34 -15.96 -6.69 18.44
N MET A 35 -15.37 -5.49 18.48
CA MET A 35 -14.41 -5.09 19.53
C MET A 35 -15.04 -5.05 20.93
N ASN A 36 -16.34 -4.76 21.01
CA ASN A 36 -17.09 -4.77 22.26
C ASN A 36 -17.58 -6.17 22.68
N GLY A 37 -17.34 -7.20 21.86
CA GLY A 37 -17.82 -8.56 22.09
C GLY A 37 -19.30 -8.79 21.72
N ASP A 38 -19.96 -7.79 21.13
CA ASP A 38 -21.34 -7.87 20.63
C ASP A 38 -21.36 -8.58 19.27
N TYR A 39 -20.96 -9.86 19.23
CA TYR A 39 -20.74 -10.59 17.98
C TYR A 39 -22.01 -10.76 17.13
N GLU A 40 -23.19 -10.86 17.76
CA GLU A 40 -24.47 -10.93 17.04
C GLU A 40 -24.75 -9.66 16.24
N LYS A 41 -24.52 -8.49 16.86
CA LYS A 41 -24.63 -7.19 16.16
C LYS A 41 -23.56 -7.03 15.10
N ALA A 42 -22.33 -7.48 15.36
CA ALA A 42 -21.28 -7.45 14.36
C ALA A 42 -21.66 -8.26 13.11
N ILE A 43 -22.21 -9.48 13.30
CA ILE A 43 -22.75 -10.30 12.21
C ILE A 43 -23.86 -9.58 11.46
N GLU A 44 -24.79 -8.93 12.16
CA GLU A 44 -25.87 -8.17 11.53
C GLU A 44 -25.33 -7.03 10.65
N PHE A 45 -24.45 -6.19 11.20
CA PHE A 45 -23.84 -5.08 10.47
C PHE A 45 -23.03 -5.55 9.27
N PHE A 46 -22.20 -6.59 9.41
CA PHE A 46 -21.42 -7.10 8.27
C PHE A 46 -22.32 -7.68 7.16
N ASN A 47 -23.41 -8.39 7.51
CA ASN A 47 -24.39 -8.85 6.53
C ASN A 47 -25.11 -7.69 5.83
N GLN A 48 -25.47 -6.64 6.57
CA GLN A 48 -26.05 -5.43 5.99
C GLN A 48 -25.06 -4.77 5.01
N ALA A 49 -23.79 -4.61 5.41
CA ALA A 49 -22.75 -4.04 4.56
C ALA A 49 -22.56 -4.84 3.26
N ILE A 50 -22.46 -6.17 3.34
CA ILE A 50 -22.28 -7.08 2.19
C ILE A 50 -23.35 -6.84 1.10
N ASN A 51 -24.60 -6.56 1.47
CA ASN A 51 -25.68 -6.32 0.51
C ASN A 51 -25.56 -4.96 -0.21
N LEU A 52 -24.88 -3.99 0.39
CA LEU A 52 -24.76 -2.62 -0.09
C LEU A 52 -23.43 -2.38 -0.83
N ILE A 53 -22.38 -3.11 -0.48
CA ILE A 53 -21.06 -2.99 -1.09
C ILE A 53 -21.14 -3.31 -2.60
N ARG A 54 -20.48 -2.48 -3.41
CA ARG A 54 -20.28 -2.69 -4.85
C ARG A 54 -18.81 -2.85 -5.22
N ASN A 55 -17.92 -2.40 -4.34
CA ASN A 55 -16.47 -2.54 -4.49
C ASN A 55 -16.02 -3.94 -4.08
N LYS A 56 -15.27 -4.61 -4.96
CA LYS A 56 -14.73 -5.95 -4.72
C LYS A 56 -13.82 -6.02 -3.48
N ALA A 57 -13.01 -5.00 -3.21
CA ALA A 57 -12.08 -4.98 -2.09
C ALA A 57 -12.80 -4.87 -0.73
N GLU A 58 -13.75 -3.94 -0.61
CA GLU A 58 -14.60 -3.80 0.58
C GLU A 58 -15.42 -5.06 0.82
N LEU A 59 -15.88 -5.72 -0.25
CA LEU A 59 -16.68 -6.94 -0.14
C LEU A 59 -15.84 -8.09 0.44
N ILE A 60 -14.58 -8.20 0.02
CA ILE A 60 -13.61 -9.16 0.61
C ILE A 60 -13.39 -8.84 2.09
N GLU A 61 -13.19 -7.59 2.46
CA GLU A 61 -12.99 -7.18 3.85
C GLU A 61 -14.22 -7.51 4.72
N ALA A 62 -15.42 -7.24 4.22
CA ALA A 62 -16.66 -7.55 4.92
C ALA A 62 -16.84 -9.06 5.13
N HIS A 63 -16.56 -9.89 4.11
CA HIS A 63 -16.57 -11.35 4.25
C HIS A 63 -15.49 -11.85 5.22
N LEU A 64 -14.29 -11.28 5.23
CA LEU A 64 -13.23 -11.63 6.20
C LEU A 64 -13.61 -11.25 7.62
N SER A 65 -14.20 -10.07 7.81
CA SER A 65 -14.65 -9.59 9.12
C SER A 65 -15.77 -10.46 9.66
N LEU A 66 -16.71 -10.87 8.79
CA LEU A 66 -17.77 -11.81 9.13
C LEU A 66 -17.22 -13.22 9.43
N ALA A 67 -16.27 -13.71 8.63
CA ALA A 67 -15.59 -14.99 8.87
C ALA A 67 -14.89 -15.02 10.23
N LEU A 68 -14.16 -13.95 10.56
CA LEU A 68 -13.49 -13.81 11.85
C LEU A 68 -14.51 -13.77 13.00
N THR A 69 -15.63 -13.07 12.81
CA THR A 69 -16.72 -13.03 13.80
C THR A 69 -17.30 -14.43 14.04
N TYR A 70 -17.63 -15.17 12.98
CA TYR A 70 -18.11 -16.54 13.08
C TYR A 70 -17.08 -17.49 13.73
N PHE A 71 -15.79 -17.29 13.45
CA PHE A 71 -14.74 -18.05 14.11
C PHE A 71 -14.71 -17.79 15.62
N THR A 72 -14.81 -16.53 16.03
CA THR A 72 -14.78 -16.13 17.45
C THR A 72 -15.98 -16.70 18.23
N VAL A 73 -17.17 -16.79 17.61
CA VAL A 73 -18.35 -17.44 18.20
C VAL A 73 -18.41 -18.96 17.96
N ASN A 74 -17.31 -19.58 17.51
CA ASN A 74 -17.18 -21.02 17.26
C ASN A 74 -18.19 -21.59 16.21
N GLN A 75 -18.70 -20.75 15.31
CA GLN A 75 -19.53 -21.16 14.18
C GLN A 75 -18.65 -21.50 12.97
N ILE A 76 -17.93 -22.61 13.06
CA ILE A 76 -16.88 -22.98 12.12
C ILE A 76 -17.38 -23.15 10.68
N GLU A 77 -18.57 -23.73 10.46
CA GLU A 77 -19.09 -23.93 9.10
C GLU A 77 -19.48 -22.62 8.41
N ASN A 78 -20.05 -21.67 9.17
CA ASN A 78 -20.34 -20.33 8.66
C ASN A 78 -19.03 -19.58 8.36
N CYS A 79 -18.03 -19.67 9.25
CA CYS A 79 -16.69 -19.13 8.99
C CYS A 79 -16.09 -19.68 7.68
N LYS A 80 -16.09 -20.99 7.47
CA LYS A 80 -15.60 -21.62 6.23
C LYS A 80 -16.35 -21.11 5.00
N LYS A 81 -17.67 -20.95 5.09
CA LYS A 81 -18.50 -20.43 3.98
C LYS A 81 -18.08 -19.02 3.58
N GLU A 82 -17.87 -18.14 4.55
CA GLU A 82 -17.41 -16.77 4.28
C GLU A 82 -15.97 -16.73 3.74
N ILE A 83 -15.08 -17.59 4.24
CA ILE A 83 -13.73 -17.76 3.67
C ILE A 83 -13.80 -18.23 2.21
N ARG A 84 -14.72 -19.14 1.85
CA ARG A 84 -14.93 -19.51 0.45
C ARG A 84 -15.36 -18.33 -0.40
N ARG A 85 -16.25 -17.45 0.10
CA ARG A 85 -16.62 -16.21 -0.62
C ARG A 85 -15.41 -15.31 -0.88
N VAL A 86 -14.48 -15.21 0.08
CA VAL A 86 -13.22 -14.49 -0.11
C VAL A 86 -12.42 -15.06 -1.29
N PHE A 87 -12.31 -16.39 -1.41
CA PHE A 87 -11.60 -17.03 -2.53
C PHE A 87 -12.36 -17.00 -3.86
N GLU A 88 -13.70 -17.00 -3.83
CA GLU A 88 -14.52 -16.79 -5.03
C GLU A 88 -14.29 -15.38 -5.60
N LEU A 89 -14.16 -14.37 -4.73
CA LEU A 89 -13.85 -13.01 -5.12
C LEU A 89 -12.38 -12.89 -5.56
N ASN A 90 -11.44 -13.43 -4.77
CA ASN A 90 -10.01 -13.42 -5.08
C ASN A 90 -9.36 -14.76 -4.72
N PRO A 91 -9.13 -15.66 -5.71
CA PRO A 91 -8.56 -16.99 -5.49
C PRO A 91 -7.18 -16.99 -4.81
N ASN A 92 -6.42 -15.91 -4.96
CA ASN A 92 -5.06 -15.77 -4.44
C ASN A 92 -4.98 -14.94 -3.15
N HIS A 93 -6.12 -14.54 -2.59
CA HIS A 93 -6.16 -13.75 -1.36
C HIS A 93 -5.46 -14.49 -0.20
N SER A 94 -4.65 -13.78 0.58
CA SER A 94 -4.12 -14.28 1.85
C SER A 94 -4.27 -13.27 2.96
N ILE A 95 -4.34 -13.82 4.15
CA ILE A 95 -4.30 -13.07 5.40
C ILE A 95 -2.88 -13.05 5.93
N ASP A 96 -2.51 -11.96 6.61
CA ASP A 96 -1.22 -11.84 7.29
C ASP A 96 -1.27 -12.62 8.62
N PRO A 97 -0.45 -13.67 8.81
CA PRO A 97 -0.48 -14.51 10.00
C PRO A 97 -0.25 -13.77 11.32
N ASP A 98 0.32 -12.57 11.29
CA ASP A 98 0.57 -11.77 12.50
C ASP A 98 -0.65 -10.99 12.98
N PHE A 99 -1.65 -10.77 12.12
CA PHE A 99 -2.91 -10.10 12.47
C PHE A 99 -4.01 -11.05 12.94
N TYR A 100 -3.85 -12.35 12.69
CA TYR A 100 -4.87 -13.35 13.00
C TYR A 100 -4.33 -14.41 13.95
N SER A 101 -5.22 -15.01 14.76
CA SER A 101 -4.80 -16.11 15.61
C SER A 101 -4.29 -17.30 14.78
N PRO A 102 -3.27 -18.05 15.25
CA PRO A 102 -2.75 -19.21 14.51
C PRO A 102 -3.82 -20.24 14.12
N LYS A 103 -4.87 -20.39 14.95
CA LYS A 103 -6.00 -21.29 14.67
C LYS A 103 -6.85 -20.80 13.50
N PHE A 104 -7.10 -19.50 13.40
CA PHE A 104 -7.81 -18.92 12.27
C PHE A 104 -7.00 -19.05 10.98
N VAL A 105 -5.69 -18.79 11.05
CA VAL A 105 -4.77 -18.97 9.91
C VAL A 105 -4.81 -20.41 9.39
N LEU A 106 -4.71 -21.39 10.29
CA LEU A 106 -4.80 -22.81 9.90
C LEU A 106 -6.14 -23.18 9.24
N LEU A 107 -7.25 -22.63 9.73
CA LEU A 107 -8.58 -22.84 9.13
C LEU A 107 -8.70 -22.16 7.76
N PHE A 108 -8.17 -20.94 7.62
CA PHE A 108 -8.16 -20.21 6.36
C PHE A 108 -7.38 -20.97 5.28
N GLU A 109 -6.19 -21.47 5.64
CA GLU A 109 -5.36 -22.28 4.75
C GLU A 109 -5.97 -23.65 4.42
N SER A 110 -6.73 -24.27 5.34
CA SER A 110 -7.43 -25.52 5.05
C SER A 110 -8.55 -25.32 4.04
N VAL A 111 -9.33 -24.24 4.17
CA VAL A 111 -10.38 -23.87 3.20
C VAL A 111 -9.76 -23.55 1.84
N ARG A 112 -8.60 -22.88 1.78
CA ARG A 112 -7.86 -22.65 0.53
C ARG A 112 -7.52 -23.97 -0.16
N LYS A 113 -6.94 -24.91 0.57
CA LYS A 113 -6.58 -26.24 0.03
C LYS A 113 -7.80 -26.98 -0.51
N GLU A 114 -8.94 -26.87 0.14
CA GLU A 114 -10.20 -27.45 -0.35
C GLU A 114 -10.72 -26.72 -1.60
N PHE A 115 -10.72 -25.38 -1.58
CA PHE A 115 -11.18 -24.56 -2.71
C PHE A 115 -10.37 -24.84 -3.98
N THR A 116 -9.04 -24.96 -3.86
CA THR A 116 -8.16 -25.30 -5.01
C THR A 116 -8.37 -26.70 -5.58
N LYS A 117 -8.95 -27.63 -4.82
CA LYS A 117 -9.29 -28.98 -5.29
C LYS A 117 -10.64 -29.04 -6.04
N THR A 118 -11.50 -28.04 -5.87
CA THR A 118 -12.82 -27.95 -6.50
C THR A 118 -12.86 -26.71 -7.40
N PRO A 119 -12.45 -26.81 -8.68
CA PRO A 119 -12.21 -25.63 -9.50
C PRO A 119 -13.52 -24.87 -9.83
N PRO A 120 -13.60 -23.56 -9.56
CA PRO A 120 -14.53 -22.68 -10.28
C PRO A 120 -14.04 -22.48 -11.72
N LYS A 121 -14.96 -22.27 -12.66
CA LYS A 121 -14.65 -22.06 -14.09
C LYS A 121 -13.56 -20.99 -14.28
N LYS A 122 -12.52 -21.38 -15.02
CA LYS A 122 -11.32 -20.61 -15.38
C LYS A 122 -11.59 -19.13 -15.71
N VAL A 123 -10.81 -18.24 -15.09
CA VAL A 123 -10.33 -17.02 -15.75
C VAL A 123 -8.86 -17.28 -16.08
N GLU A 124 -8.51 -17.17 -17.36
CA GLU A 124 -7.19 -17.48 -17.90
C GLU A 124 -6.18 -16.36 -17.58
N PRO A 125 -4.94 -16.68 -17.16
CA PRO A 125 -3.88 -15.69 -17.01
C PRO A 125 -3.33 -15.28 -18.39
N GLU A 126 -3.33 -13.98 -18.67
CA GLU A 126 -2.77 -13.41 -19.90
C GLU A 126 -1.24 -13.55 -19.89
N LYS A 127 -0.70 -13.99 -21.04
CA LYS A 127 0.73 -14.27 -21.26
C LYS A 127 1.55 -12.98 -21.18
N GLY A 128 2.71 -13.08 -20.53
CA GLY A 128 3.66 -11.99 -20.41
C GLY A 128 4.17 -11.50 -21.77
N GLU A 129 3.94 -10.23 -22.03
CA GLU A 129 4.69 -9.46 -23.02
C GLU A 129 5.85 -8.74 -22.34
N LYS A 130 6.99 -8.68 -23.05
CA LYS A 130 8.13 -7.83 -22.67
C LYS A 130 7.70 -6.36 -22.64
N PRO A 131 8.33 -5.52 -21.81
CA PRO A 131 8.10 -4.08 -21.84
C PRO A 131 8.30 -3.56 -23.27
N PRO A 132 7.32 -2.86 -23.87
CA PRO A 132 7.50 -2.27 -25.19
C PRO A 132 8.65 -1.25 -25.16
N ASP A 133 9.46 -1.25 -26.21
CA ASP A 133 10.50 -0.26 -26.46
C ASP A 133 9.85 1.13 -26.48
N ILE A 134 10.25 1.97 -25.53
CA ILE A 134 9.49 3.15 -25.12
C ILE A 134 9.91 4.30 -26.02
N GLY A 135 9.11 4.58 -27.05
CA GLY A 135 9.20 5.77 -27.90
C GLY A 135 8.98 7.09 -27.15
N ILE A 136 9.79 7.37 -26.13
CA ILE A 136 9.97 8.71 -25.56
C ILE A 136 11.01 9.39 -26.44
N THR A 137 10.57 10.13 -27.45
CA THR A 137 11.47 10.77 -28.42
C THR A 137 12.33 11.90 -27.82
N LYS A 138 12.11 12.30 -26.56
CA LYS A 138 13.08 12.93 -25.65
C LYS A 138 12.39 13.21 -24.29
N PRO A 139 12.82 12.61 -23.16
CA PRO A 139 12.31 13.07 -21.87
C PRO A 139 12.82 14.49 -21.58
N ALA A 140 11.95 15.38 -21.07
CA ALA A 140 12.33 16.73 -20.66
C ALA A 140 13.29 16.72 -19.46
N PHE A 141 13.25 15.65 -18.66
CA PHE A 141 14.17 15.38 -17.58
C PHE A 141 14.52 13.90 -17.47
N PHE A 142 15.80 13.64 -17.26
CA PHE A 142 16.36 12.32 -16.97
C PHE A 142 17.24 12.45 -15.73
N LEU A 143 16.93 11.67 -14.71
CA LEU A 143 17.78 11.48 -13.53
C LEU A 143 18.11 10.01 -13.42
N GLU A 144 19.39 9.72 -13.39
CA GLU A 144 19.92 8.42 -13.01
C GLU A 144 20.77 8.64 -11.77
N GLU A 145 20.31 8.10 -10.66
CA GLU A 145 20.96 8.17 -9.37
C GLU A 145 21.50 6.79 -9.02
N ARG A 146 22.83 6.69 -9.05
CA ARG A 146 23.63 5.50 -8.69
C ARG A 146 24.25 5.61 -7.29
N PHE A 147 23.78 6.59 -6.53
CA PHE A 147 24.20 6.92 -5.17
C PHE A 147 25.72 7.03 -5.02
N GLU A 148 26.38 7.79 -5.89
CA GLU A 148 27.80 8.11 -5.77
C GLU A 148 28.06 9.21 -4.71
N ARG A 149 29.31 9.42 -4.27
CA ARG A 149 29.74 10.11 -3.02
C ARG A 149 29.06 11.44 -2.63
N GLU A 150 28.37 12.16 -3.52
CA GLU A 150 27.68 13.44 -3.23
C GLU A 150 26.14 13.41 -3.34
N SER A 151 25.54 12.26 -3.64
CA SER A 151 24.13 12.09 -4.03
C SER A 151 23.09 12.53 -2.99
N LEU A 152 23.45 12.47 -1.70
CA LEU A 152 22.56 12.88 -0.61
C LEU A 152 22.19 14.38 -0.65
N LYS A 153 23.02 15.23 -1.27
CA LYS A 153 22.74 16.68 -1.40
C LYS A 153 21.53 16.95 -2.31
N ASN A 154 21.19 16.01 -3.18
CA ASN A 154 20.10 16.13 -4.13
C ASN A 154 18.78 15.56 -3.58
N LEU A 155 18.76 15.11 -2.32
CA LEU A 155 17.58 14.54 -1.69
C LEU A 155 17.14 15.38 -0.48
N SER A 156 15.82 15.45 -0.25
CA SER A 156 15.26 16.00 0.98
C SER A 156 14.63 14.89 1.82
N PHE A 157 14.87 14.88 3.12
CA PHE A 157 14.50 13.77 3.99
C PHE A 157 13.34 14.13 4.92
N ILE A 158 12.48 13.15 5.19
CA ILE A 158 11.64 13.11 6.40
C ILE A 158 12.27 12.05 7.29
N GLU A 159 12.92 12.49 8.36
CA GLU A 159 13.82 11.64 9.13
C GLU A 159 13.13 10.93 10.31
N ASN A 160 12.99 9.61 10.20
CA ASN A 160 12.73 8.68 11.30
C ASN A 160 13.80 7.58 11.40
N GLY A 161 15.05 7.92 11.09
CA GLY A 161 16.21 7.02 11.07
C GLY A 161 17.45 7.73 10.53
N LYS A 162 18.45 6.98 10.09
CA LYS A 162 19.68 7.51 9.47
C LYS A 162 19.76 7.07 8.02
N TRP A 163 19.91 8.03 7.12
CA TRP A 163 20.22 7.78 5.71
C TRP A 163 21.70 8.03 5.47
N LYS A 164 22.37 7.09 4.79
CA LYS A 164 23.78 7.23 4.41
C LYS A 164 24.02 6.56 3.06
N VAL A 165 25.00 7.07 2.32
CA VAL A 165 25.46 6.43 1.11
C VAL A 165 26.77 5.71 1.43
N GLU A 166 26.81 4.40 1.21
CA GLU A 166 28.00 3.57 1.39
C GLU A 166 28.20 2.71 0.14
N GLN A 167 29.42 2.75 -0.41
CA GLN A 167 29.82 1.93 -1.56
C GLN A 167 28.89 2.02 -2.79
N GLY A 168 28.24 3.17 -3.03
CA GLY A 168 27.32 3.33 -4.16
C GLY A 168 25.88 2.92 -3.87
N VAL A 169 25.53 2.64 -2.61
CA VAL A 169 24.20 2.19 -2.20
C VAL A 169 23.65 3.17 -1.16
N LEU A 170 22.35 3.48 -1.25
CA LEU A 170 21.66 4.26 -0.22
C LEU A 170 21.17 3.31 0.87
N HIS A 171 21.72 3.46 2.07
CA HIS A 171 21.33 2.74 3.27
C HIS A 171 20.36 3.57 4.09
N PHE A 172 19.28 2.93 4.51
CA PHE A 172 18.46 3.38 5.63
C PHE A 172 18.70 2.47 6.82
N ASP A 173 19.02 3.06 7.97
CA ASP A 173 19.03 2.42 9.28
C ASP A 173 17.97 3.05 10.18
N GLY A 174 16.95 2.26 10.54
CA GLY A 174 15.87 2.72 11.41
C GLY A 174 16.26 2.89 12.88
N GLY A 175 17.32 2.23 13.37
CA GLY A 175 17.62 2.15 14.80
C GLY A 175 16.39 1.81 15.65
N ASP A 176 16.22 2.46 16.80
CA ASP A 176 15.05 2.26 17.68
C ASP A 176 13.83 3.12 17.32
N LYS A 177 13.87 3.87 16.21
CA LYS A 177 12.83 4.83 15.84
C LYS A 177 11.68 4.15 15.09
N LEU A 178 10.46 4.50 15.49
CA LEU A 178 9.22 4.15 14.78
C LEU A 178 8.88 5.26 13.79
N GLY A 179 8.42 4.88 12.60
CA GLY A 179 7.77 5.81 11.69
C GLY A 179 8.22 5.70 10.24
N ASP A 180 7.58 6.49 9.40
CA ASP A 180 7.89 6.58 7.97
C ASP A 180 9.21 7.32 7.77
N ALA A 181 10.11 6.74 6.99
CA ALA A 181 11.34 7.38 6.57
C ALA A 181 11.30 7.59 5.06
N VAL A 182 11.56 8.82 4.64
CA VAL A 182 11.42 9.23 3.25
C VAL A 182 12.66 9.95 2.77
N ALA A 183 13.10 9.61 1.57
CA ALA A 183 14.10 10.37 0.81
C ALA A 183 13.48 10.84 -0.52
N PHE A 184 13.20 12.14 -0.63
CA PHE A 184 12.59 12.74 -1.82
C PHE A 184 13.63 13.28 -2.79
N ILE A 185 13.30 13.23 -4.07
CA ILE A 185 13.83 14.17 -5.06
C ILE A 185 13.08 15.50 -4.85
N PRO A 186 13.75 16.64 -4.60
CA PRO A 186 13.13 17.93 -4.30
C PRO A 186 12.60 18.63 -5.57
N ARG A 187 11.91 17.88 -6.42
CA ARG A 187 11.33 18.31 -7.69
C ARG A 187 9.98 17.64 -7.90
N ASN A 188 9.05 18.37 -8.51
CA ASN A 188 7.76 17.83 -8.91
C ASN A 188 7.83 17.23 -10.32
N PHE A 189 7.11 16.13 -10.50
CA PHE A 189 6.90 15.43 -11.76
C PHE A 189 5.41 15.22 -11.98
N SER A 190 4.98 15.27 -13.23
CA SER A 190 3.60 15.04 -13.64
C SER A 190 3.44 13.66 -14.28
N ASN A 191 4.04 13.48 -15.46
CA ASN A 191 4.17 12.21 -16.17
C ASN A 191 5.60 11.69 -16.04
N PHE A 192 5.75 10.45 -15.59
CA PHE A 192 7.08 9.89 -15.36
C PHE A 192 7.08 8.36 -15.35
N SER A 193 8.28 7.81 -15.52
CA SER A 193 8.64 6.46 -15.11
C SER A 193 9.70 6.56 -14.01
N VAL A 194 9.53 5.82 -12.91
CA VAL A 194 10.53 5.67 -11.86
C VAL A 194 10.77 4.19 -11.58
N SER A 195 12.04 3.81 -11.39
CA SER A 195 12.40 2.47 -10.90
C SER A 195 13.53 2.55 -9.89
N VAL A 196 13.57 1.61 -8.94
CA VAL A 196 14.66 1.47 -7.97
C VAL A 196 14.84 0.00 -7.63
N ASP A 197 16.08 -0.40 -7.36
CA ASP A 197 16.39 -1.68 -6.74
C ASP A 197 16.38 -1.52 -5.22
N THR A 198 15.77 -2.47 -4.51
CA THR A 198 15.70 -2.42 -3.05
C THR A 198 15.89 -3.79 -2.40
N SER A 199 16.46 -3.79 -1.19
CA SER A 199 16.67 -5.00 -0.41
C SER A 199 16.49 -4.76 1.09
N ARG A 200 15.87 -5.73 1.77
CA ARG A 200 15.80 -5.80 3.22
C ARG A 200 17.00 -6.55 3.76
N ILE A 201 17.79 -5.93 4.63
CA ILE A 201 18.97 -6.54 5.25
C ILE A 201 18.63 -7.08 6.64
N SER A 202 17.88 -6.32 7.43
CA SER A 202 17.51 -6.71 8.79
C SER A 202 16.14 -6.16 9.19
N GLY A 203 15.66 -6.56 10.36
CA GLY A 203 14.38 -6.14 10.91
C GLY A 203 13.20 -7.00 10.42
N PRO A 204 12.22 -7.29 11.30
CA PRO A 204 11.14 -8.23 10.99
C PRO A 204 10.09 -7.67 10.01
N TYR A 205 9.96 -6.34 9.87
CA TYR A 205 8.83 -5.69 9.19
C TYR A 205 9.19 -4.50 8.28
N SER A 206 10.36 -4.50 7.63
CA SER A 206 10.61 -3.40 6.69
C SER A 206 9.79 -3.59 5.41
N SER A 207 8.95 -2.60 5.13
CA SER A 207 8.32 -2.42 3.82
C SER A 207 9.19 -1.46 3.02
N GLN A 208 9.44 -1.76 1.75
CA GLN A 208 10.24 -0.91 0.86
C GLN A 208 9.33 -0.38 -0.25
N GLY A 209 9.42 0.90 -0.58
CA GLY A 209 8.51 1.48 -1.55
C GLY A 209 9.00 2.73 -2.26
N ILE A 210 8.22 3.10 -3.28
CA ILE A 210 8.32 4.37 -4.00
C ILE A 210 7.10 5.19 -3.61
N ILE A 211 7.34 6.39 -3.12
CA ILE A 211 6.31 7.42 -3.03
C ILE A 211 6.37 8.28 -4.28
N PHE A 212 5.21 8.72 -4.75
CA PHE A 212 5.14 9.48 -5.99
C PHE A 212 3.94 10.41 -6.03
N ARG A 213 4.09 11.49 -6.80
CA ARG A 213 3.17 12.65 -6.79
C ARG A 213 2.86 13.15 -5.38
N ALA A 214 3.87 13.06 -4.51
CA ALA A 214 3.73 13.40 -3.11
C ALA A 214 4.01 14.88 -2.83
N ASP A 215 3.38 15.43 -1.81
CA ASP A 215 3.74 16.73 -1.26
C ASP A 215 5.03 16.66 -0.44
N SER A 216 5.57 17.83 -0.07
CA SER A 216 6.88 17.92 0.56
C SER A 216 6.98 17.31 1.95
N ASN A 217 5.85 17.07 2.61
CA ASN A 217 5.77 16.51 3.97
C ASN A 217 5.18 15.09 3.99
N PHE A 218 4.97 14.47 2.82
CA PHE A 218 4.40 13.14 2.67
C PHE A 218 3.04 12.98 3.40
N LYS A 219 2.21 14.02 3.34
CA LYS A 219 0.81 13.97 3.81
C LYS A 219 -0.16 13.74 2.67
N ASN A 220 0.25 13.98 1.43
CA ASN A 220 -0.56 13.73 0.25
C ASN A 220 0.31 13.09 -0.82
N GLY A 221 -0.25 12.17 -1.60
CA GLY A 221 0.44 11.51 -2.70
C GLY A 221 0.05 10.04 -2.81
N TYR A 222 0.92 9.25 -3.44
CA TYR A 222 0.75 7.80 -3.52
C TYR A 222 1.98 7.07 -2.98
N LEU A 223 1.79 5.84 -2.50
CA LEU A 223 2.84 4.92 -2.07
C LEU A 223 2.62 3.56 -2.74
N PHE A 224 3.56 3.12 -3.56
CA PHE A 224 3.69 1.73 -3.98
C PHE A 224 4.76 1.04 -3.13
N GLN A 225 4.43 -0.06 -2.47
CA GLN A 225 5.35 -0.77 -1.58
C GLN A 225 5.30 -2.28 -1.75
N ILE A 226 6.40 -2.92 -1.37
CA ILE A 226 6.51 -4.38 -1.26
C ILE A 226 6.82 -4.79 0.17
N TYR A 227 6.37 -6.00 0.51
CA TYR A 227 6.73 -6.73 1.72
C TYR A 227 7.46 -8.01 1.31
N THR A 228 8.68 -8.16 1.82
CA THR A 228 9.59 -9.26 1.45
C THR A 228 9.57 -10.43 2.45
N GLY A 229 8.56 -10.48 3.33
CA GLY A 229 8.31 -11.67 4.16
C GLY A 229 7.73 -12.83 3.36
N ARG A 230 7.18 -13.84 4.05
CA ARG A 230 6.53 -14.99 3.43
C ARG A 230 5.06 -15.02 3.83
N PRO A 231 4.10 -14.88 2.90
CA PRO A 231 4.30 -14.69 1.45
C PRO A 231 4.87 -13.30 1.10
N GLY A 232 5.45 -13.18 -0.09
CA GLY A 232 5.85 -11.89 -0.66
C GLY A 232 4.62 -11.14 -1.15
N MET A 233 4.52 -9.84 -0.84
CA MET A 233 3.31 -9.06 -1.09
C MET A 233 3.63 -7.67 -1.63
N PHE A 234 2.63 -7.02 -2.22
CA PHE A 234 2.69 -5.61 -2.61
C PHE A 234 1.38 -4.89 -2.31
N SER A 235 1.41 -3.57 -2.23
CA SER A 235 0.21 -2.75 -2.09
C SER A 235 0.42 -1.35 -2.67
N ILE A 236 -0.67 -0.64 -2.92
CA ILE A 236 -0.69 0.72 -3.44
C ILE A 236 -1.71 1.56 -2.69
N TRP A 237 -1.23 2.67 -2.15
CA TRP A 237 -1.99 3.56 -1.27
C TRP A 237 -2.03 4.95 -1.87
N LYS A 238 -3.17 5.61 -1.68
CA LYS A 238 -3.35 7.05 -1.79
C LYS A 238 -3.31 7.63 -0.39
N ILE A 239 -2.44 8.61 -0.14
CA ILE A 239 -2.36 9.31 1.14
C ILE A 239 -3.16 10.61 1.02
N VAL A 240 -4.07 10.86 1.95
CA VAL A 240 -4.87 12.10 2.03
C VAL A 240 -4.75 12.67 3.44
N ASN A 241 -4.12 13.83 3.58
CA ASN A 241 -3.84 14.47 4.88
C ASN A 241 -3.12 13.57 5.90
N GLY A 242 -2.26 12.66 5.42
CA GLY A 242 -1.52 11.69 6.22
C GLY A 242 -2.23 10.35 6.43
N GLU A 243 -3.49 10.23 6.01
CA GLU A 243 -4.27 9.00 6.12
C GLU A 243 -4.10 8.13 4.87
N PHE A 244 -3.82 6.84 5.07
CA PHE A 244 -3.57 5.89 4.00
C PHE A 244 -4.87 5.23 3.54
N GLN A 245 -5.23 5.45 2.27
CA GLN A 245 -6.38 4.85 1.60
C GLN A 245 -5.89 3.87 0.54
N ALA A 246 -6.25 2.59 0.64
CA ALA A 246 -5.79 1.62 -0.35
C ALA A 246 -6.46 1.87 -1.71
N LEU A 247 -5.64 1.98 -2.76
CA LEU A 247 -6.11 1.82 -4.14
C LEU A 247 -6.10 0.34 -4.54
N SER A 248 -5.15 -0.42 -3.99
CA SER A 248 -5.17 -1.86 -3.89
C SER A 248 -4.44 -2.24 -2.59
N HIS A 249 -5.11 -3.05 -1.77
CA HIS A 249 -4.59 -3.54 -0.50
C HIS A 249 -3.41 -4.50 -0.72
N TRP A 250 -2.92 -5.09 0.37
CA TRP A 250 -1.86 -6.10 0.28
C TRP A 250 -2.31 -7.32 -0.53
N GLU A 251 -1.61 -7.56 -1.64
CA GLU A 251 -1.81 -8.68 -2.56
C GLU A 251 -0.55 -9.54 -2.62
N ASN A 252 -0.72 -10.86 -2.65
CA ASN A 252 0.40 -11.77 -2.85
C ASN A 252 0.99 -11.63 -4.23
N SER A 253 2.32 -11.69 -4.30
CA SER A 253 3.03 -11.75 -5.56
C SER A 253 4.22 -12.69 -5.46
N ASN A 254 4.18 -13.77 -6.24
CA ASN A 254 5.32 -14.66 -6.44
C ASN A 254 6.48 -13.98 -7.17
N LEU A 255 6.28 -12.76 -7.68
CA LEU A 255 7.33 -11.95 -8.29
C LEU A 255 8.23 -11.30 -7.23
N VAL A 256 7.76 -11.13 -5.99
CA VAL A 256 8.58 -10.61 -4.90
C VAL A 256 9.56 -11.69 -4.45
N LYS A 257 10.86 -11.41 -4.56
CA LYS A 257 11.90 -12.26 -3.97
C LYS A 257 11.89 -12.04 -2.45
N VAL A 258 11.49 -13.09 -1.74
CA VAL A 258 11.29 -13.07 -0.28
C VAL A 258 12.58 -13.37 0.49
N GLY A 259 12.68 -12.85 1.72
CA GLY A 259 13.81 -13.04 2.63
C GLY A 259 14.79 -11.86 2.67
N PHE A 260 15.83 -12.01 3.49
CA PHE A 260 16.89 -11.00 3.63
C PHE A 260 17.86 -11.02 2.44
N GLU A 261 18.46 -9.87 2.15
CA GLU A 261 19.48 -9.64 1.10
C GLU A 261 19.00 -10.01 -0.32
N LYS A 262 17.69 -10.21 -0.50
CA LYS A 262 17.10 -10.42 -1.82
C LYS A 262 16.78 -9.08 -2.43
N TRP A 263 17.37 -8.83 -3.60
CA TRP A 263 17.16 -7.61 -4.37
C TRP A 263 15.91 -7.72 -5.25
N ASN A 264 15.01 -6.77 -5.09
CA ASN A 264 13.82 -6.59 -5.90
C ASN A 264 13.88 -5.26 -6.64
N LYS A 265 13.53 -5.26 -7.91
CA LYS A 265 13.32 -4.03 -8.68
C LYS A 265 11.85 -3.66 -8.64
N ILE A 266 11.52 -2.48 -8.12
CA ILE A 266 10.16 -1.94 -8.15
C ILE A 266 10.09 -0.73 -9.07
N ALA A 267 8.98 -0.57 -9.79
CA ALA A 267 8.81 0.56 -10.69
C ALA A 267 7.36 1.05 -10.78
N VAL A 268 7.21 2.34 -11.12
CA VAL A 268 5.94 3.01 -11.35
C VAL A 268 6.02 3.78 -12.68
N GLU A 269 5.00 3.63 -13.51
CA GLU A 269 4.72 4.54 -14.61
C GLU A 269 3.44 5.32 -14.33
N ALA A 270 3.54 6.65 -14.26
CA ALA A 270 2.42 7.54 -14.02
C ALA A 270 2.19 8.42 -15.26
N ARG A 271 1.01 8.32 -15.88
CA ARG A 271 0.61 9.13 -17.05
C ARG A 271 -0.81 9.62 -16.90
N GLY A 272 -1.00 10.92 -16.75
CA GLY A 272 -2.32 11.48 -16.45
C GLY A 272 -2.85 10.89 -15.14
N GLU A 273 -3.93 10.12 -15.19
CA GLU A 273 -4.51 9.39 -14.05
C GLU A 273 -4.14 7.90 -14.00
N ILE A 274 -3.44 7.40 -15.02
CA ILE A 274 -3.06 6.00 -15.10
C ILE A 274 -1.76 5.77 -14.34
N LEU A 275 -1.78 4.82 -13.42
CA LEU A 275 -0.67 4.36 -12.60
C LEU A 275 -0.42 2.88 -12.90
N ALA A 276 0.71 2.53 -13.51
CA ALA A 276 1.12 1.15 -13.75
C ALA A 276 2.29 0.79 -12.82
N LEU A 277 2.18 -0.36 -12.15
CA LEU A 277 3.11 -0.81 -11.11
C LEU A 277 3.81 -2.09 -11.57
N TYR A 278 5.10 -2.20 -11.29
CA TYR A 278 5.92 -3.34 -11.73
C TYR A 278 6.79 -3.86 -10.60
N ILE A 279 6.93 -5.18 -10.56
CA ILE A 279 7.86 -5.89 -9.68
C ILE A 279 8.72 -6.80 -10.55
N ASN A 280 10.04 -6.65 -10.45
CA ASN A 280 11.04 -7.41 -11.19
C ASN A 280 10.79 -7.44 -12.70
N GLY A 281 10.33 -6.31 -13.26
CA GLY A 281 10.06 -6.13 -14.69
C GLY A 281 8.68 -6.57 -15.17
N THR A 282 7.87 -7.19 -14.31
CA THR A 282 6.51 -7.65 -14.66
C THR A 282 5.48 -6.71 -14.05
N GLN A 283 4.47 -6.31 -14.84
CA GLN A 283 3.37 -5.47 -14.36
C GLN A 283 2.53 -6.25 -13.36
N VAL A 284 2.30 -5.66 -12.18
CA VAL A 284 1.48 -6.27 -11.10
C VAL A 284 0.13 -5.60 -10.94
N ALA A 285 0.01 -4.34 -11.32
CA ALA A 285 -1.27 -3.61 -11.29
C ALA A 285 -1.27 -2.45 -12.29
N LYS A 286 -2.48 -2.06 -12.70
CA LYS A 286 -2.74 -0.83 -13.46
C LYS A 286 -4.01 -0.18 -12.90
N ILE A 287 -3.89 1.02 -12.38
CA ILE A 287 -4.94 1.73 -11.63
C ILE A 287 -5.21 3.08 -12.31
N SER A 288 -6.46 3.53 -12.26
CA SER A 288 -6.86 4.87 -12.69
C SER A 288 -7.26 5.70 -11.47
N ASP A 289 -6.44 6.66 -11.05
CA ASP A 289 -6.76 7.63 -10.00
C ASP A 289 -6.17 9.00 -10.37
N GLY A 290 -7.05 10.00 -10.48
CA GLY A 290 -6.69 11.35 -10.89
C GLY A 290 -6.55 12.36 -9.74
N THR A 291 -6.52 11.89 -8.48
CA THR A 291 -6.51 12.74 -7.29
C THR A 291 -5.27 13.62 -7.25
N TYR A 292 -4.09 13.02 -7.45
CA TYR A 292 -2.82 13.74 -7.59
C TYR A 292 -2.28 13.53 -8.99
N ARG A 293 -2.08 14.63 -9.72
CA ARG A 293 -1.53 14.62 -11.10
C ARG A 293 -0.08 15.06 -11.19
N SER A 294 0.47 15.63 -10.11
CA SER A 294 1.86 16.03 -10.02
C SER A 294 2.36 16.05 -8.58
N GLY A 295 3.66 15.88 -8.38
CA GLY A 295 4.31 16.03 -7.08
C GLY A 295 5.68 15.36 -7.06
N ARG A 296 6.27 15.23 -5.88
CA ARG A 296 7.60 14.65 -5.72
C ARG A 296 7.60 13.15 -5.86
N ILE A 297 8.76 12.61 -6.25
CA ILE A 297 9.09 11.19 -6.22
C ILE A 297 10.06 10.98 -5.07
N GLY A 298 9.94 9.86 -4.37
CA GLY A 298 10.84 9.53 -3.27
C GLY A 298 10.87 8.05 -2.96
N LEU A 299 11.85 7.68 -2.15
CA LEU A 299 12.02 6.36 -1.59
C LEU A 299 11.41 6.34 -0.20
N TRP A 300 10.74 5.26 0.14
CA TRP A 300 10.04 5.11 1.41
C TRP A 300 10.34 3.77 2.06
N THR A 301 10.48 3.81 3.38
CA THR A 301 10.55 2.63 4.24
C THR A 301 9.95 2.97 5.59
N LYS A 302 9.56 1.95 6.35
CA LYS A 302 8.98 2.12 7.70
C LYS A 302 9.85 1.47 8.76
N GLY A 303 10.33 2.28 9.70
CA GLY A 303 11.00 1.81 10.91
C GLY A 303 9.99 1.34 11.97
N LYS A 304 10.39 0.41 12.85
CA LYS A 304 9.60 -0.08 13.98
C LYS A 304 10.32 0.18 15.30
N ALA A 305 9.59 0.63 16.32
CA ALA A 305 10.11 0.74 17.69
C ALA A 305 10.63 -0.62 18.20
N GLY A 306 11.86 -0.63 18.72
CA GLY A 306 12.47 -1.80 19.37
C GLY A 306 12.88 -2.96 18.45
N GLY A 307 12.93 -2.72 17.14
CA GLY A 307 13.25 -3.77 16.17
C GLY A 307 13.81 -3.23 14.86
N GLY A 308 14.66 -2.20 14.95
CA GLY A 308 15.31 -1.52 13.83
C GLY A 308 15.62 -2.42 12.64
N GLY A 309 15.36 -1.89 11.44
CA GLY A 309 15.58 -2.60 10.19
C GLY A 309 16.43 -1.79 9.26
N GLU A 310 17.34 -2.48 8.57
CA GLU A 310 18.15 -1.92 7.50
C GLU A 310 17.52 -2.24 6.14
N VAL A 311 17.40 -1.20 5.33
CA VAL A 311 16.91 -1.27 3.95
C VAL A 311 17.89 -0.56 3.04
N LEU A 312 18.18 -1.20 1.91
CA LEU A 312 19.03 -0.65 0.87
C LEU A 312 18.19 -0.22 -0.33
N PHE A 313 18.64 0.84 -0.98
CA PHE A 313 18.16 1.29 -2.28
C PHE A 313 19.35 1.54 -3.21
N ASP A 314 19.18 1.15 -4.47
CA ASP A 314 20.18 1.35 -5.52
C ASP A 314 19.51 1.57 -6.89
N ASN A 315 20.26 2.10 -7.86
CA ASN A 315 19.86 2.29 -9.25
C ASN A 315 18.51 3.02 -9.40
N LEU A 316 18.34 4.13 -8.69
CA LEU A 316 17.14 4.97 -8.81
C LEU A 316 17.17 5.67 -10.18
N LEU A 317 16.23 5.32 -11.04
CA LEU A 317 16.08 5.89 -12.37
C LEU A 317 14.75 6.62 -12.45
N VAL A 318 14.77 7.88 -12.83
CA VAL A 318 13.58 8.71 -13.07
C VAL A 318 13.65 9.34 -14.45
N LYS A 319 12.59 9.19 -15.23
CA LYS A 319 12.40 9.87 -16.52
C LYS A 319 11.05 10.54 -16.49
N GLY A 320 10.94 11.81 -16.85
CA GLY A 320 9.66 12.48 -16.84
C GLY A 320 9.71 13.97 -17.13
N GLU A 321 8.58 14.61 -16.91
CA GLU A 321 8.34 16.06 -17.06
C GLU A 321 7.67 16.65 -15.81
#